data_AF-A0A8J4T3I8-F1
#
_entry.id   AF-A0A8J4T3I8-F1
#
_cell.length_a   1.000
_cell.length_b   1.000
_cell.length_c   1.000
_cell.angle_alpha   90.00
_cell.angle_beta   90.00
_cell.angle_gamma   90.00
#
_symmetry.space_group_name_H-M   'P 1'
#
loop_
_entity.id
_entity.type
_entity.pdbx_description
1 polymer ?
#
loop_
_entity_poly.entity_id
_entity_poly.type
_entity_poly.pdbx_seq_one_letter_code
_entity_poly.pdbx_strand_id
1 'polypeptide(L)'
;MATENMIRQSLSQFTADFYDKIITNQGDSLSNVFVSPLSIYTAMVMTMAGADGKTKTEVENTLRIPKQLLATCPHQPIGTTLQTWQMLIVLPWDASGLPKVLSHLRKPGALEDLLKKPFRELKLDLFLPKFKLSQCAPVNAKALLQQCGINSIFNPNGADLTKLCNSRKLFVSDIFHKAILEVDEEGATAAAATAVMMGVGCAMMTPVVRVNRPFIVALICASTVPVFIGHVTHPESS
;
A
#
# COMPACT_ATOMS: atom_id res chain seq x y z
N MET A 1 0.63 -13.37 17.52
CA MET A 1 1.58 -12.37 18.07
C MET A 1 2.95 -12.39 17.38
N ALA A 2 3.85 -13.37 17.61
CA ALA A 2 5.21 -13.33 17.00
C ALA A 2 5.21 -13.49 15.46
N THR A 3 4.53 -14.52 14.95
CA THR A 3 4.36 -14.79 13.51
C THR A 3 3.71 -13.62 12.76
N GLU A 4 2.68 -13.03 13.37
CA GLU A 4 1.93 -11.91 12.80
C GLU A 4 2.79 -10.64 12.70
N ASN A 5 3.60 -10.36 13.72
CA ASN A 5 4.55 -9.24 13.70
C ASN A 5 5.62 -9.43 12.61
N MET A 6 6.09 -10.66 12.41
CA MET A 6 7.01 -11.00 11.33
C MET A 6 6.40 -10.74 9.95
N ILE A 7 5.18 -11.24 9.69
CA ILE A 7 4.47 -11.00 8.41
C ILE A 7 4.26 -9.51 8.17
N ARG A 8 3.84 -8.77 9.21
CA ARG A 8 3.67 -7.33 9.17
C ARG A 8 4.95 -6.62 8.77
N GLN A 9 6.08 -6.96 9.40
CA GLN A 9 7.36 -6.35 9.09
C GLN A 9 7.81 -6.66 7.65
N SER A 10 7.68 -7.91 7.21
CA SER A 10 7.99 -8.33 5.84
C SER A 10 7.18 -7.56 4.81
N LEU A 11 5.87 -7.45 5.01
CA LEU A 11 4.97 -6.75 4.12
C LEU A 11 5.23 -5.23 4.12
N SER A 12 5.51 -4.62 5.27
CA SER A 12 5.87 -3.20 5.34
C SER A 12 7.16 -2.90 4.59
N GLN A 13 8.19 -3.74 4.75
CA GLN A 13 9.45 -3.58 4.03
C GLN A 13 9.29 -3.80 2.52
N PHE A 14 8.59 -4.86 2.12
CA PHE A 14 8.26 -5.10 0.71
C PHE A 14 7.47 -3.92 0.11
N THR A 15 6.50 -3.39 0.85
CA THR A 15 5.71 -2.23 0.42
C THR A 15 6.59 -1.01 0.17
N ALA A 16 7.53 -0.72 1.08
CA ALA A 16 8.47 0.38 0.92
C ALA A 16 9.36 0.19 -0.32
N ASP A 17 9.96 -1.00 -0.47
CA ASP A 17 10.83 -1.34 -1.61
C ASP A 17 10.08 -1.26 -2.94
N PHE A 18 8.85 -1.81 -2.99
CA PHE A 18 8.02 -1.82 -4.20
C PHE A 18 7.52 -0.43 -4.59
N TYR A 19 7.03 0.34 -3.61
CA TYR A 19 6.54 1.69 -3.83
C TYR A 19 7.68 2.65 -4.21
N ASP A 20 8.89 2.44 -3.68
CA ASP A 20 10.09 3.17 -4.09
C ASP A 20 10.38 2.99 -5.58
N LYS A 21 10.23 1.78 -6.12
CA LYS A 21 10.39 1.52 -7.57
C LYS A 21 9.32 2.23 -8.40
N ILE A 22 8.08 2.27 -7.93
CA ILE A 22 7.01 3.00 -8.61
C ILE A 22 7.36 4.49 -8.72
N ILE A 23 7.72 5.12 -7.61
CA ILE A 23 8.05 6.55 -7.58
C ILE A 23 9.32 6.82 -8.42
N THR A 24 10.33 5.95 -8.35
CA THR A 24 11.58 6.12 -9.12
C THR A 24 11.32 6.09 -10.62
N ASN A 25 10.45 5.20 -11.08
CA ASN A 25 10.11 5.07 -12.50
C ASN A 25 9.29 6.25 -13.04
N GLN A 26 8.66 7.06 -12.18
CA GLN A 26 7.93 8.26 -12.58
C GLN A 26 8.82 9.52 -12.68
N GLY A 27 9.97 9.52 -12.02
CA GLY A 27 10.86 10.68 -11.98
C GLY A 27 10.17 11.93 -11.43
N ASP A 28 10.32 13.06 -12.12
CA ASP A 28 9.79 14.36 -11.69
C ASP A 28 8.30 14.57 -12.02
N SER A 29 7.73 13.74 -12.89
CA SER A 29 6.34 13.85 -13.34
C SER A 29 5.44 12.83 -12.63
N LEU A 30 5.16 13.09 -11.36
CA LEU A 30 4.29 12.22 -10.56
C LEU A 30 2.86 12.19 -11.12
N SER A 31 2.33 10.98 -11.27
CA SER A 31 0.96 10.72 -11.72
C SER A 31 0.19 9.97 -10.64
N ASN A 32 -1.15 10.04 -10.65
CA ASN A 32 -1.95 9.31 -9.69
C ASN A 32 -1.62 7.81 -9.72
N VAL A 33 -1.28 7.25 -8.57
CA VAL A 33 -0.99 5.82 -8.40
C VAL A 33 -1.81 5.29 -7.26
N PHE A 34 -2.34 4.08 -7.46
CA PHE A 34 -2.93 3.30 -6.39
C PHE A 34 -2.63 1.81 -6.57
N VAL A 35 -2.03 1.19 -5.56
CA VAL A 35 -1.64 -0.22 -5.59
C VAL A 35 -2.00 -0.91 -4.28
N SER A 36 -2.11 -2.25 -4.33
CA SER A 36 -2.24 -3.11 -3.15
C SER A 36 -0.99 -3.97 -3.03
N PRO A 37 -0.01 -3.53 -2.23
CA PRO A 37 1.17 -4.34 -1.93
C PRO A 37 0.79 -5.69 -1.31
N LEU A 38 -0.24 -5.73 -0.45
CA LEU A 38 -0.73 -6.97 0.14
C LEU A 38 -1.17 -7.98 -0.94
N SER A 39 -1.96 -7.55 -1.92
CA SER A 39 -2.43 -8.44 -2.99
C SER A 39 -1.27 -9.03 -3.80
N ILE A 40 -0.29 -8.19 -4.15
CA ILE A 40 0.91 -8.62 -4.90
C ILE A 40 1.74 -9.58 -4.05
N TYR A 41 1.95 -9.24 -2.77
CA TYR A 41 2.66 -10.07 -1.82
C TYR A 41 2.03 -11.46 -1.70
N THR A 42 0.71 -11.54 -1.49
CA THR A 42 0.00 -12.81 -1.37
C THR A 42 0.09 -13.64 -2.64
N ALA A 43 -0.10 -13.04 -3.82
CA ALA A 43 0.04 -13.74 -5.09
C ALA A 43 1.44 -14.34 -5.27
N MET A 44 2.48 -13.59 -4.90
CA MET A 44 3.86 -14.06 -4.97
C MET A 44 4.16 -15.15 -3.93
N VAL A 45 3.61 -15.07 -2.72
CA VAL A 45 3.69 -16.17 -1.73
C VAL A 45 3.03 -17.45 -2.25
N MET A 46 1.85 -17.36 -2.87
CA MET A 46 1.19 -18.51 -3.47
C MET A 46 2.04 -19.11 -4.60
N THR A 47 2.62 -18.26 -5.45
CA THR A 47 3.49 -18.71 -6.54
C THR A 47 4.79 -19.34 -6.01
N MET A 48 5.34 -18.79 -4.92
CA MET A 48 6.55 -19.30 -4.25
C MET A 48 6.36 -20.71 -3.67
N ALA A 49 5.17 -21.05 -3.18
CA ALA A 49 4.86 -22.42 -2.72
C ALA A 49 5.07 -23.46 -3.84
N GLY A 50 4.95 -22.99 -5.08
CA GLY A 50 5.19 -23.72 -6.31
C GLY A 50 6.62 -23.71 -6.85
N ALA A 51 7.49 -22.88 -6.27
CA ALA A 51 8.83 -22.64 -6.75
C ALA A 51 9.88 -23.48 -6.01
N ASP A 52 11.02 -23.72 -6.66
CA ASP A 52 12.19 -24.33 -6.02
C ASP A 52 13.49 -23.57 -6.35
N GLY A 53 14.60 -23.97 -5.72
CA GLY A 53 15.94 -23.50 -6.01
C GLY A 53 16.10 -21.97 -6.01
N LYS A 54 16.67 -21.43 -7.09
CA LYS A 54 16.93 -19.99 -7.26
C LYS A 54 15.63 -19.18 -7.29
N THR A 55 14.60 -19.69 -7.96
CA THR A 55 13.31 -18.98 -8.09
C THR A 55 12.65 -18.78 -6.74
N LYS A 56 12.61 -19.83 -5.92
CA LYS A 56 12.11 -19.71 -4.55
C LYS A 56 12.92 -18.69 -3.74
N THR A 57 14.25 -18.80 -3.76
CA THR A 57 15.15 -17.90 -3.01
C THR A 57 14.98 -16.42 -3.39
N GLU A 58 14.82 -16.11 -4.69
CA GLU A 58 14.59 -14.73 -5.14
C GLU A 58 13.28 -14.15 -4.60
N VAL A 59 12.20 -14.95 -4.64
CA VAL A 59 10.89 -14.53 -4.11
C VAL A 59 10.95 -14.37 -2.59
N GLU A 60 11.55 -15.33 -1.87
CA GLU A 60 11.73 -15.26 -0.41
C GLU A 60 12.46 -14.00 0.04
N ASN A 61 13.59 -13.69 -0.62
CA ASN A 61 14.40 -12.53 -0.29
C ASN A 61 13.68 -11.22 -0.61
N THR A 62 13.01 -11.15 -1.76
CA THR A 62 12.31 -9.92 -2.19
C THR A 62 11.09 -9.62 -1.33
N LEU A 63 10.33 -10.65 -0.98
CA LEU A 63 9.19 -10.53 -0.06
C LEU A 63 9.60 -10.42 1.41
N ARG A 64 10.91 -10.41 1.70
CA ARG A 64 11.46 -10.30 3.06
C ARG A 64 10.91 -11.37 4.00
N ILE A 65 10.64 -12.58 3.50
CA ILE A 65 10.01 -13.64 4.30
C ILE A 65 11.06 -14.21 5.28
N PRO A 66 10.85 -14.11 6.60
CA PRO A 66 11.77 -14.69 7.57
C PRO A 66 11.74 -16.22 7.48
N LYS A 67 12.92 -16.83 7.65
CA LYS A 67 13.11 -18.29 7.53
C LYS A 67 12.20 -19.08 8.47
N GLN A 68 11.85 -18.50 9.62
CA GLN A 68 10.94 -19.07 10.61
C GLN A 68 9.52 -19.27 10.05
N LEU A 69 9.07 -18.40 9.13
CA LEU A 69 7.77 -18.51 8.49
C LEU A 69 7.76 -19.52 7.34
N LEU A 70 8.91 -19.81 6.73
CA LEU A 70 9.02 -20.82 5.66
C LEU A 70 8.78 -22.26 6.18
N ALA A 71 8.97 -22.47 7.49
CA ALA A 71 8.72 -23.77 8.15
C ALA A 71 7.25 -24.00 8.52
N THR A 72 6.41 -22.97 8.45
CA THR A 72 4.96 -23.04 8.73
C THR A 72 4.17 -22.73 7.46
N CYS A 73 2.95 -23.24 7.30
CA CYS A 73 2.15 -22.97 6.09
C CYS A 73 1.94 -21.44 5.93
N PRO A 74 2.50 -20.80 4.88
CA PRO A 74 2.58 -19.34 4.83
C PRO A 74 1.24 -18.64 4.56
N HIS A 75 0.17 -19.39 4.29
CA HIS A 75 -1.14 -18.86 3.91
C HIS A 75 -2.11 -18.64 5.09
N GLN A 76 -1.75 -19.03 6.32
CA GLN A 76 -2.76 -19.34 7.33
C GLN A 76 -3.13 -18.29 8.42
N PRO A 77 -2.69 -17.01 8.40
CA PRO A 77 -3.46 -16.02 9.19
C PRO A 77 -3.51 -14.57 8.64
N ILE A 78 -3.52 -14.35 7.32
CA ILE A 78 -3.74 -12.97 6.82
C ILE A 78 -5.19 -12.51 7.02
N GLY A 79 -6.16 -13.43 6.89
CA GLY A 79 -7.59 -13.08 6.88
C GLY A 79 -8.17 -12.58 8.21
N THR A 80 -7.72 -13.12 9.35
CA THR A 80 -8.26 -12.73 10.67
C THR A 80 -7.73 -11.38 11.17
N THR A 81 -6.68 -10.87 10.53
CA THR A 81 -6.00 -9.62 10.93
C THR A 81 -6.66 -8.38 10.30
N LEU A 82 -7.66 -8.53 9.41
CA LEU A 82 -8.29 -7.46 8.61
C LEU A 82 -9.63 -6.95 9.15
N GLN A 83 -9.79 -6.87 10.48
CA GLN A 83 -11.11 -6.57 11.08
C GLN A 83 -11.47 -5.08 11.15
N THR A 84 -10.49 -4.17 11.12
CA THR A 84 -10.75 -2.73 11.20
C THR A 84 -9.91 -1.98 10.17
N TRP A 85 -10.58 -1.20 9.34
CA TRP A 85 -9.98 -0.47 8.24
C TRP A 85 -9.95 1.01 8.57
N GLN A 86 -8.82 1.66 8.32
CA GLN A 86 -8.66 3.10 8.48
C GLN A 86 -8.08 3.67 7.19
N MET A 87 -8.60 4.82 6.78
CA MET A 87 -8.03 5.59 5.69
C MET A 87 -7.05 6.62 6.26
N LEU A 88 -5.77 6.45 5.94
CA LEU A 88 -4.72 7.42 6.24
C LEU A 88 -4.60 8.39 5.07
N ILE A 89 -4.73 9.68 5.37
CA ILE A 89 -4.42 10.77 4.44
C ILE A 89 -3.21 11.51 4.99
N VAL A 90 -2.12 11.53 4.21
CA VAL A 90 -0.94 12.37 4.50
C VAL A 90 -0.96 13.55 3.55
N LEU A 91 -1.32 14.71 4.11
CA LEU A 91 -1.39 15.98 3.40
C LEU A 91 -0.11 16.80 3.67
N PRO A 92 0.76 17.02 2.67
CA PRO A 92 1.91 17.91 2.81
C PRO A 92 1.47 19.32 3.20
N TRP A 93 2.34 20.10 3.85
CA TRP A 93 2.01 21.50 4.15
C TRP A 93 1.95 22.35 2.88
N ASP A 94 2.96 22.20 2.02
CA ASP A 94 3.10 22.94 0.77
C ASP A 94 2.57 22.16 -0.45
N ALA A 95 2.10 22.86 -1.48
CA ALA A 95 1.57 22.23 -2.70
C ALA A 95 2.62 21.39 -3.46
N SER A 96 3.89 21.79 -3.42
CA SER A 96 5.04 21.04 -3.96
C SER A 96 5.68 20.10 -2.93
N GLY A 97 5.03 19.88 -1.78
CA GLY A 97 5.58 19.10 -0.67
C GLY A 97 5.52 17.59 -0.86
N LEU A 98 4.72 17.07 -1.81
CA LEU A 98 4.53 15.64 -2.00
C LEU A 98 5.85 14.88 -2.28
N PRO A 99 6.73 15.31 -3.22
CA PRO A 99 8.03 14.66 -3.42
C PRO A 99 8.89 14.60 -2.15
N LYS A 100 8.85 15.63 -1.31
CA LYS A 100 9.57 15.67 -0.03
C LYS A 100 8.99 14.68 0.97
N VAL A 101 7.67 14.55 1.06
CA VAL A 101 7.03 13.55 1.92
C VAL A 101 7.34 12.14 1.42
N LEU A 102 7.24 11.90 0.11
CA LEU A 102 7.56 10.61 -0.51
C LEU A 102 9.03 10.21 -0.26
N SER A 103 9.99 11.14 -0.39
CA SER A 103 11.40 10.84 -0.10
C SER A 103 11.67 10.49 1.37
N HIS A 104 10.86 11.01 2.30
CA HIS A 104 10.92 10.60 3.70
C HIS A 104 10.29 9.22 3.93
N LEU A 105 9.13 8.96 3.33
CA LEU A 105 8.41 7.68 3.48
C LEU A 105 9.11 6.51 2.80
N ARG A 106 9.97 6.77 1.81
CA ARG A 106 10.87 5.80 1.17
C ARG A 106 11.90 5.20 2.13
N LYS A 107 12.23 5.90 3.22
CA LYS A 107 13.21 5.39 4.18
C LYS A 107 12.63 4.15 4.87
N PRO A 108 13.40 3.05 4.99
CA PRO A 108 12.94 1.84 5.67
C PRO A 108 12.38 2.16 7.05
N GLY A 109 11.18 1.68 7.35
CA GLY A 109 10.50 1.91 8.63
C GLY A 109 9.78 3.26 8.78
N ALA A 110 9.98 4.24 7.88
CA ALA A 110 9.40 5.58 8.06
C ALA A 110 7.86 5.60 8.06
N LEU A 111 7.22 4.78 7.22
CA LEU A 111 5.76 4.64 7.22
C LEU A 111 5.27 3.99 8.52
N GLU A 112 5.98 2.97 9.01
CA GLU A 112 5.67 2.30 10.27
C GLU A 112 5.83 3.26 11.46
N ASP A 113 6.92 4.03 11.48
CA ASP A 113 7.18 5.05 12.49
C ASP A 113 6.15 6.17 12.47
N LEU A 114 5.64 6.54 11.29
CA LEU A 114 4.54 7.50 11.15
C LEU A 114 3.26 6.94 11.80
N LEU A 115 2.95 5.67 11.54
CA LEU A 115 1.73 5.02 12.04
C LEU A 115 1.79 4.68 13.53
N LYS A 116 2.98 4.49 14.11
CA LYS A 116 3.18 4.25 15.55
C LYS A 116 3.08 5.52 16.40
N LYS A 117 3.21 6.70 15.80
CA LYS A 117 3.08 7.96 16.55
C LYS A 117 1.65 8.13 17.06
N PRO A 118 1.46 8.68 18.26
CA PRO A 118 0.12 8.93 18.79
C PRO A 118 -0.59 9.96 17.90
N PHE A 119 -1.67 9.54 17.26
CA PHE A 119 -2.60 10.45 16.60
C PHE A 119 -3.40 11.18 17.68
N ARG A 120 -3.55 12.50 17.53
CA ARG A 120 -4.43 13.28 18.39
C ARG A 120 -5.82 13.27 17.79
N GLU A 121 -6.80 12.82 18.56
CA GLU A 121 -8.21 13.01 18.20
C GLU A 121 -8.53 14.50 18.29
N LEU A 122 -8.92 15.09 17.16
CA LEU A 122 -9.22 16.51 17.05
C LEU A 122 -10.52 16.68 16.28
N LYS A 123 -11.49 17.38 16.87
CA LYS A 123 -12.69 17.82 16.16
C LYS A 123 -12.28 18.93 15.19
N LEU A 124 -12.52 18.72 13.90
CA LEU A 124 -12.13 19.62 12.83
C LEU A 124 -13.13 19.55 11.67
N ASP A 125 -13.18 20.61 10.86
CA ASP A 125 -13.96 20.62 9.62
C ASP A 125 -13.09 20.11 8.47
N LEU A 126 -13.38 18.90 7.98
CA LEU A 126 -12.62 18.23 6.93
C LEU A 126 -13.30 18.42 5.57
N PHE A 127 -12.57 19.02 4.62
CA PHE A 127 -12.95 19.05 3.21
C PHE A 127 -12.06 18.08 2.45
N LEU A 128 -12.59 16.90 2.17
CA LEU A 128 -11.96 15.86 1.35
C LEU A 128 -12.67 15.85 -0.01
N PRO A 129 -11.96 16.09 -1.14
CA PRO A 129 -12.59 15.98 -2.46
C PRO A 129 -13.06 14.55 -2.71
N LYS A 130 -14.12 14.40 -3.51
CA LYS A 130 -14.42 13.14 -4.16
C LYS A 130 -13.29 12.83 -5.14
N PHE A 131 -12.86 11.58 -5.19
CA PHE A 131 -11.89 11.15 -6.19
C PHE A 131 -12.07 9.66 -6.50
N LYS A 132 -11.70 9.30 -7.73
CA LYS A 132 -11.66 7.93 -8.20
C LYS A 132 -10.24 7.58 -8.63
N LEU A 133 -9.66 6.54 -8.04
CA LEU A 133 -8.39 5.97 -8.46
C LEU A 133 -8.58 4.78 -9.41
N SER A 134 -9.81 4.53 -9.87
CA SER A 134 -10.13 3.54 -10.90
C SER A 134 -9.49 3.82 -12.27
N GLN A 135 -9.19 5.10 -12.52
CA GLN A 135 -8.60 5.61 -13.75
C GLN A 135 -7.07 5.48 -13.76
N CYS A 136 -6.43 5.14 -12.64
CA CYS A 136 -5.00 4.82 -12.64
C CYS A 136 -4.72 3.68 -13.62
N ALA A 137 -3.71 3.85 -14.46
CA ALA A 137 -3.27 2.81 -15.38
C ALA A 137 -2.86 1.54 -14.59
N PRO A 138 -3.16 0.33 -15.10
CA PRO A 138 -2.67 -0.90 -14.48
C PRO A 138 -1.16 -0.85 -14.33
N VAL A 139 -0.69 -1.20 -13.13
CA VAL A 139 0.73 -1.25 -12.83
C VAL A 139 1.31 -2.56 -13.39
N ASN A 140 2.35 -2.45 -14.22
CA ASN A 140 3.14 -3.60 -14.64
C ASN A 140 4.01 -4.06 -13.47
N ALA A 141 3.47 -4.98 -12.67
CA ALA A 141 4.13 -5.49 -11.48
C ALA A 141 5.35 -6.36 -11.84
N LYS A 142 5.40 -7.00 -13.00
CA LYS A 142 6.57 -7.77 -13.44
C LYS A 142 7.83 -6.90 -13.48
N ALA A 143 7.78 -5.77 -14.17
CA ALA A 143 8.93 -4.87 -14.29
C ALA A 143 9.42 -4.37 -12.92
N LEU A 144 8.48 -4.04 -12.03
CA LEU A 144 8.79 -3.61 -10.67
C LEU A 144 9.38 -4.73 -9.82
N LEU A 145 8.81 -5.94 -9.88
CA LEU A 145 9.31 -7.10 -9.13
C LEU A 145 10.70 -7.55 -9.61
N GLN A 146 10.99 -7.43 -10.90
CA GLN A 146 12.34 -7.61 -11.46
C GLN A 146 13.34 -6.62 -10.86
N GLN A 147 12.96 -5.33 -10.76
CA GLN A 147 13.77 -4.31 -10.10
C GLN A 147 13.92 -4.52 -8.59
N CYS A 148 12.97 -5.21 -7.96
CA CYS A 148 13.05 -5.60 -6.54
C CYS A 148 13.88 -6.88 -6.30
N GLY A 149 14.20 -7.66 -7.36
CA GLY A 149 15.10 -8.82 -7.28
C GLY A 149 14.52 -10.14 -7.81
N ILE A 150 13.25 -10.19 -8.19
CA ILE A 150 12.60 -11.42 -8.71
C ILE A 150 12.75 -11.47 -10.22
N ASN A 151 13.66 -12.29 -10.73
CA ASN A 151 13.99 -12.33 -12.17
C ASN A 151 13.76 -13.70 -12.79
N SER A 152 14.20 -14.75 -12.11
CA SER A 152 14.16 -16.12 -12.63
C SER A 152 12.74 -16.61 -12.91
N ILE A 153 11.74 -16.21 -12.11
CA ILE A 153 10.35 -16.64 -12.29
C ILE A 153 9.75 -16.18 -13.63
N PHE A 154 10.29 -15.10 -14.19
CA PHE A 154 9.86 -14.52 -15.47
C PHE A 154 10.72 -15.02 -16.65
N ASN A 155 11.72 -15.87 -16.39
CA ASN A 155 12.61 -16.40 -17.41
C ASN A 155 12.09 -17.75 -17.92
N PRO A 156 11.72 -17.89 -19.22
CA PRO A 156 11.22 -19.14 -19.78
C PRO A 156 12.16 -20.34 -19.63
N ASN A 157 13.47 -20.09 -19.54
CA ASN A 157 14.50 -21.12 -19.43
C ASN A 157 15.10 -21.23 -18.02
N GLY A 158 14.70 -20.36 -17.09
CA GLY A 158 15.32 -20.22 -15.77
C GLY A 158 14.34 -20.29 -14.61
N ALA A 159 13.03 -20.28 -14.87
CA ALA A 159 12.00 -20.42 -13.86
C ALA A 159 11.93 -21.87 -13.35
N ASP A 160 12.05 -22.04 -12.04
CA ASP A 160 11.82 -23.33 -11.39
C ASP A 160 10.48 -23.29 -10.64
N LEU A 161 9.42 -23.74 -11.33
CA LEU A 161 8.06 -23.91 -10.80
C LEU A 161 7.66 -25.39 -10.74
N THR A 162 8.64 -26.26 -10.55
CA THR A 162 8.47 -27.72 -10.61
C THR A 162 7.56 -28.29 -9.52
N LYS A 163 7.32 -27.53 -8.43
CA LYS A 163 6.38 -27.93 -7.37
C LYS A 163 4.91 -27.65 -7.72
N LEU A 164 4.63 -26.84 -8.75
CA LEU A 164 3.27 -26.68 -9.31
C LEU A 164 2.99 -27.70 -10.41
N CYS A 165 3.96 -27.88 -11.28
CA CYS A 165 3.82 -28.71 -12.47
C CYS A 165 5.15 -29.40 -12.76
N ASN A 166 5.11 -30.69 -13.07
CA ASN A 166 6.30 -31.47 -13.43
C ASN A 166 6.96 -31.04 -14.77
N SER A 167 6.48 -29.95 -15.40
CA SER A 167 7.06 -29.36 -16.61
C SER A 167 8.03 -28.22 -16.27
N ARG A 168 9.26 -28.29 -16.80
CA ARG A 168 10.24 -27.20 -16.68
C ARG A 168 10.02 -26.02 -17.64
N LYS A 169 8.89 -26.00 -18.35
CA LYS A 169 8.53 -24.91 -19.28
C LYS A 169 7.54 -23.90 -18.66
N LEU A 170 7.18 -24.08 -17.40
CA LEU A 170 6.27 -23.18 -16.72
C LEU A 170 7.04 -21.97 -16.17
N PHE A 171 6.63 -20.78 -16.58
CA PHE A 171 7.14 -19.50 -16.11
C PHE A 171 6.00 -18.48 -16.02
N VAL A 172 6.20 -17.42 -15.26
CA VAL A 172 5.22 -16.31 -15.20
C VAL A 172 5.52 -15.37 -16.36
N SER A 173 4.57 -15.23 -17.30
CA SER A 173 4.77 -14.33 -18.43
C SER A 173 4.69 -12.87 -18.00
N ASP A 174 3.61 -12.47 -17.32
CA ASP A 174 3.35 -11.09 -16.89
C ASP A 174 2.48 -11.03 -15.63
N ILE A 175 2.54 -9.90 -14.92
CA ILE A 175 1.72 -9.60 -13.75
C ILE A 175 1.20 -8.18 -13.88
N PHE A 176 -0.12 -8.04 -13.95
CA PHE A 176 -0.80 -6.75 -13.99
C PHE A 176 -1.56 -6.54 -12.69
N HIS A 177 -1.33 -5.41 -12.03
CA HIS A 177 -2.03 -5.04 -10.81
C HIS A 177 -2.89 -3.79 -11.06
N LYS A 178 -4.19 -3.89 -10.80
CA LYS A 178 -5.11 -2.76 -10.80
C LYS A 178 -5.81 -2.70 -9.45
N ALA A 179 -5.71 -1.56 -8.77
CA ALA A 179 -6.49 -1.26 -7.58
C ALA A 179 -7.47 -0.14 -7.90
N ILE A 180 -8.66 -0.20 -7.30
CA ILE A 180 -9.70 0.79 -7.46
C ILE A 180 -10.09 1.28 -6.07
N LEU A 181 -10.09 2.59 -5.90
CA LEU A 181 -10.65 3.27 -4.73
C LEU A 181 -11.55 4.39 -5.24
N GLU A 182 -12.74 4.47 -4.69
CA GLU A 182 -13.69 5.55 -4.90
C GLU A 182 -14.03 6.12 -3.52
N VAL A 183 -13.89 7.43 -3.39
CA VAL A 183 -14.27 8.16 -2.18
C VAL A 183 -15.41 9.10 -2.55
N ASP A 184 -16.55 8.89 -1.91
CA ASP A 184 -17.76 9.69 -2.06
C ASP A 184 -18.16 10.37 -0.73
N GLU A 185 -19.29 11.09 -0.77
CA GLU A 185 -19.86 11.73 0.41
C GLU A 185 -20.60 10.72 1.30
N GLU A 186 -21.17 9.63 0.79
CA GLU A 186 -21.96 8.70 1.60
C GLU A 186 -21.14 8.04 2.72
N GLY A 187 -19.83 7.84 2.52
CA GLY A 187 -18.91 7.36 3.55
C GLY A 187 -18.50 8.37 4.63
N ALA A 188 -18.67 9.68 4.41
CA ALA A 188 -18.25 10.77 5.31
C ALA A 188 -19.42 11.65 5.84
N THR A 189 -20.61 11.54 5.24
CA THR A 189 -21.76 12.42 5.52
C THR A 189 -22.49 12.09 6.82
N ALA A 190 -22.29 10.90 7.39
CA ALA A 190 -22.92 10.54 8.67
C ALA A 190 -22.39 11.35 9.88
N ALA A 191 -21.19 11.96 9.79
CA ALA A 191 -20.56 12.66 10.91
C ALA A 191 -20.91 14.17 11.00
N ALA A 192 -21.31 14.81 9.90
CA ALA A 192 -21.50 16.27 9.83
C ALA A 192 -22.96 16.74 9.92
N ALA A 193 -23.94 15.83 9.88
CA ALA A 193 -25.36 16.20 9.81
C ALA A 193 -25.98 16.68 11.14
N THR A 194 -25.25 16.67 12.27
CA THR A 194 -25.80 17.13 13.56
C THR A 194 -24.81 17.99 14.36
N ALA A 195 -24.91 19.31 14.23
CA ALA A 195 -24.39 20.26 15.21
C ALA A 195 -25.21 21.56 15.19
N VAL A 196 -26.41 21.53 15.78
CA VAL A 196 -27.10 22.77 16.18
C VAL A 196 -26.47 23.22 17.50
N MET A 197 -25.58 24.21 17.45
CA MET A 197 -25.01 24.86 18.64
C MET A 197 -25.84 26.10 18.96
N MET A 198 -26.80 25.98 19.88
CA MET A 198 -27.35 27.15 20.58
C MET A 198 -26.59 27.34 21.88
N GLY A 199 -25.77 28.39 21.93
CA GLY A 199 -25.08 28.85 23.13
C GLY A 199 -24.52 30.25 22.91
N VAL A 200 -24.94 31.21 23.72
CA VAL A 200 -24.36 32.56 23.75
C VAL A 200 -23.06 32.48 24.55
N GLY A 201 -21.91 32.62 23.88
CA GLY A 201 -20.58 32.68 24.51
C GLY A 201 -19.48 32.15 23.60
N CYS A 202 -18.53 33.02 23.25
CA CYS A 202 -17.28 32.80 22.49
C CYS A 202 -17.28 31.69 21.42
N ALA A 203 -17.24 32.07 20.14
CA ALA A 203 -17.07 31.15 19.02
C ALA A 203 -15.82 30.29 19.20
N MET A 204 -15.99 28.99 19.48
CA MET A 204 -14.92 28.02 19.39
C MET A 204 -14.56 27.85 17.91
N MET A 205 -13.44 28.44 17.47
CA MET A 205 -12.92 28.22 16.12
C MET A 205 -12.46 26.76 16.00
N THR A 206 -13.22 25.93 15.29
CA THR A 206 -12.77 24.59 14.87
C THR A 206 -11.71 24.74 13.79
N PRO A 207 -10.60 23.99 13.86
CA PRO A 207 -9.62 24.00 12.78
C PRO A 207 -10.22 23.42 11.51
N VAL A 208 -9.92 24.05 10.37
CA VAL A 208 -10.40 23.62 9.05
C VAL A 208 -9.26 22.97 8.29
N VAL A 209 -9.47 21.75 7.79
CA VAL A 209 -8.50 21.03 6.96
C VAL A 209 -9.08 20.82 5.57
N ARG A 210 -8.41 21.37 4.55
CA ARG A 210 -8.77 21.20 3.13
C ARG A 210 -7.73 20.36 2.42
N VAL A 211 -8.15 19.21 1.88
CA VAL A 211 -7.33 18.30 1.08
C VAL A 211 -7.36 18.75 -0.38
N ASN A 212 -6.80 19.94 -0.65
CA ASN A 212 -6.90 20.64 -1.94
C ASN A 212 -5.57 20.71 -2.71
N ARG A 213 -4.65 19.78 -2.43
CA ARG A 213 -3.30 19.73 -2.99
C ARG A 213 -2.79 18.29 -2.97
N PRO A 214 -1.71 17.95 -3.71
CA PRO A 214 -1.23 16.58 -3.82
C PRO A 214 -1.04 15.90 -2.46
N PHE A 215 -1.58 14.69 -2.30
CA PHE A 215 -1.61 13.97 -1.03
C PHE A 215 -1.33 12.48 -1.21
N ILE A 216 -0.99 11.80 -0.11
CA ILE A 216 -0.84 10.35 -0.05
C ILE A 216 -2.09 9.78 0.60
N VAL A 217 -2.59 8.68 0.05
CA VAL A 217 -3.70 7.91 0.61
C VAL A 217 -3.25 6.48 0.86
N ALA A 218 -3.60 5.93 2.01
CA ALA A 218 -3.38 4.52 2.31
C ALA A 218 -4.58 3.95 3.06
N LEU A 219 -4.94 2.71 2.75
CA LEU A 219 -5.87 1.93 3.55
C LEU A 219 -5.04 1.02 4.45
N ILE A 220 -5.10 1.27 5.75
CA ILE A 220 -4.37 0.52 6.76
C ILE A 220 -5.34 -0.33 7.58
N CYS A 221 -4.88 -1.48 8.03
CA CYS A 221 -5.59 -2.25 9.04
C CYS A 221 -5.04 -1.94 10.46
N ALA A 222 -5.77 -2.24 11.54
CA ALA A 222 -5.35 -2.09 12.95
C ALA A 222 -3.95 -2.64 13.28
N SER A 223 -3.39 -3.49 12.42
CA SER A 223 -2.02 -3.95 12.45
C SER A 223 -0.98 -2.99 11.85
N THR A 224 -1.33 -1.74 11.54
CA THR A 224 -0.48 -0.76 10.82
C THR A 224 0.08 -1.26 9.48
N VAL A 225 -0.57 -2.27 8.89
CA VAL A 225 -0.20 -2.83 7.60
C VAL A 225 -0.89 -2.01 6.51
N PRO A 226 -0.14 -1.40 5.56
CA PRO A 226 -0.74 -0.77 4.39
C PRO A 226 -1.28 -1.84 3.43
N VAL A 227 -2.59 -2.00 3.40
CA VAL A 227 -3.26 -2.91 2.45
C VAL A 227 -3.30 -2.28 1.05
N PHE A 228 -3.55 -0.97 1.01
CA PHE A 228 -3.45 -0.15 -0.19
C PHE A 228 -2.63 1.09 0.11
N ILE A 229 -1.89 1.55 -0.90
CA ILE A 229 -1.12 2.79 -0.84
C ILE A 229 -1.09 3.45 -2.20
N GLY A 230 -1.13 4.78 -2.19
CA GLY A 230 -1.09 5.58 -3.39
C GLY A 230 -0.87 7.05 -3.12
N HIS A 231 -0.70 7.80 -4.18
CA HIS A 231 -0.65 9.26 -4.13
C HIS A 231 -1.53 9.84 -5.21
N VAL A 232 -2.14 10.97 -4.89
CA VAL A 232 -3.03 11.73 -5.74
C VAL A 232 -2.34 13.06 -6.02
N THR A 233 -1.93 13.29 -7.26
CA THR A 233 -1.38 14.57 -7.72
C THR A 233 -2.48 15.50 -8.21
N HIS A 234 -3.53 14.95 -8.82
CA HIS A 234 -4.69 15.70 -9.28
C HIS A 234 -5.96 14.94 -8.88
N PRO A 235 -6.71 15.41 -7.86
CA PRO A 235 -8.04 14.87 -7.59
C PRO A 235 -8.96 15.31 -8.73
N GLU A 236 -9.32 14.38 -9.62
CA GLU A 236 -10.33 14.67 -10.64
C GLU A 236 -11.67 14.88 -9.94
N SER A 237 -12.26 16.06 -10.14
CA SER A 237 -13.66 16.30 -9.76
C SER A 237 -14.53 15.52 -10.74
N SER A 238 -15.26 14.53 -10.22
CA SER A 238 -16.43 14.00 -10.93
C SER A 238 -17.56 15.03 -10.92
#